data_AF-H1VKQ0-F1
#
_entry.id   AF-H1VKQ0-F1
#
_cell.length_a   1.000
_cell.length_b   1.000
_cell.length_c   1.000
_cell.angle_alpha   90.00
_cell.angle_beta   90.00
_cell.angle_gamma   90.00
#
_symmetry.space_group_name_H-M   'P 1'
#
loop_
_entity.id
_entity.type
_entity.pdbx_description
1 polymer ?
#
loop_
_entity_poly.entity_id
_entity_poly.type
_entity_poly.pdbx_seq_one_letter_code
_entity_poly.pdbx_strand_id
1 'polypeptide(L)' 'MAVEALSEMFEKPVTELCDKKLKVDIMDKTSYCKKRRIILLEDTADNLANGRWTFNVDIHGPSPAAATSSRR' A
#
# COMPACT_ATOMS: atom_id res chain seq x y z
N MET A 1 -2.89 4.15 -11.45
CA MET A 1 -3.13 2.99 -12.32
C MET A 1 -2.00 1.94 -12.36
N ALA A 2 -0.83 2.14 -11.73
CA ALA A 2 0.25 1.15 -11.82
C ALA A 2 -0.16 -0.25 -11.30
N VAL A 3 -0.87 -0.28 -10.15
CA VAL A 3 -1.38 -1.51 -9.53
C VAL A 3 -2.48 -2.14 -10.37
N GLU A 4 -3.49 -1.37 -10.79
CA GLU A 4 -4.58 -1.85 -11.66
C GLU A 4 -4.06 -2.50 -12.94
N ALA A 5 -3.12 -1.83 -13.63
CA ALA A 5 -2.55 -2.33 -14.88
C ALA A 5 -1.69 -3.59 -14.70
N LEU A 6 -1.21 -3.87 -13.49
CA LEU A 6 -0.53 -5.13 -13.17
C LEU A 6 -1.55 -6.22 -12.82
N SER A 7 -2.61 -5.89 -12.08
CA SER A 7 -3.70 -6.83 -11.73
C SER A 7 -4.35 -7.41 -12.98
N GLU A 8 -4.72 -6.55 -13.93
CA GLU A 8 -5.34 -6.95 -15.20
C GLU A 8 -4.48 -7.97 -15.97
N MET A 9 -3.15 -7.89 -15.87
CA MET A 9 -2.25 -8.83 -16.53
C MET A 9 -2.25 -10.21 -15.86
N PHE A 10 -2.47 -10.28 -14.55
CA PHE A 10 -2.57 -11.54 -13.80
C PHE A 10 -3.96 -12.16 -13.82
N GLU A 11 -4.99 -11.41 -14.20
CA GLU A 11 -6.37 -11.92 -14.34
C GLU A 11 -6.58 -12.74 -15.62
N LYS A 12 -5.59 -12.78 -16.52
CA LYS A 12 -5.60 -13.59 -17.74
C LYS A 12 -5.37 -15.08 -17.47
N PRO A 13 -5.87 -15.99 -18.33
CA PRO A 13 -5.61 -17.42 -18.20
C PRO A 13 -4.11 -17.76 -18.15
N VAL A 14 -3.74 -18.72 -17.29
CA VAL A 14 -2.34 -19.10 -17.03
C VAL A 14 -1.57 -19.49 -18.30
N THR A 15 -2.24 -20.08 -19.28
CA THR A 15 -1.67 -20.46 -20.58
C THR A 15 -1.14 -19.27 -21.37
N GLU A 16 -1.77 -18.09 -21.23
CA GLU A 16 -1.36 -16.85 -21.89
C GLU A 16 -0.20 -16.17 -21.16
N LEU A 17 -0.08 -16.38 -19.85
CA LEU A 17 0.99 -15.82 -19.01
C LEU A 17 2.39 -16.36 -19.37
N CYS A 18 2.46 -17.53 -20.00
CA CYS A 18 3.71 -18.15 -20.46
C CYS A 18 4.30 -17.48 -21.71
N ASP A 19 3.56 -16.57 -22.36
CA ASP A 19 4.09 -15.81 -23.49
C ASP A 19 5.32 -15.00 -23.07
N LYS A 20 6.42 -15.13 -23.83
CA LYS A 20 7.72 -14.55 -23.46
C LYS A 20 7.68 -13.03 -23.36
N LYS A 21 6.89 -12.36 -24.20
CA LYS A 21 6.75 -10.91 -24.18
C LYS A 21 5.93 -10.48 -22.98
N LEU A 22 4.80 -11.15 -22.75
CA LEU A 22 3.94 -10.87 -21.59
C LEU A 22 4.69 -11.06 -20.26
N LYS A 23 5.54 -12.09 -20.16
CA LYS A 23 6.38 -12.33 -18.98
C LYS A 23 7.31 -11.17 -18.66
N VAL A 24 8.02 -10.62 -19.64
CA VAL A 24 8.93 -9.47 -19.43
C VAL A 24 8.13 -8.25 -18.98
N ASP A 25 7.02 -7.96 -19.65
CA ASP A 25 6.16 -6.82 -19.30
C ASP A 25 5.61 -6.94 -17.86
N ILE A 26 5.22 -8.13 -17.42
CA ILE A 26 4.79 -8.41 -16.04
C ILE A 26 5.94 -8.17 -15.05
N MET A 27 7.15 -8.63 -15.35
CA MET A 27 8.32 -8.45 -14.48
C MET A 27 8.68 -6.96 -14.31
N ASP A 28 8.66 -6.20 -15.40
CA ASP A 28 8.96 -4.78 -15.40
C ASP A 28 7.89 -3.99 -14.63
N LYS A 29 6.60 -4.27 -14.87
CA LYS A 29 5.49 -3.64 -14.15
C LYS A 29 5.46 -4.00 -12.67
N THR A 30 5.82 -5.24 -12.31
CA THR A 30 5.97 -5.65 -10.91
C THR A 30 7.06 -4.84 -10.21
N SER A 31 8.22 -4.71 -10.86
CA SER A 31 9.35 -3.93 -10.33
C SER A 31 8.97 -2.45 -10.16
N TYR A 32 8.26 -1.89 -11.14
CA TYR A 32 7.77 -0.51 -11.08
C TYR A 32 6.75 -0.29 -9.94
N CYS A 33 5.77 -1.17 -9.78
CA CYS A 33 4.78 -1.09 -8.70
C CYS A 33 5.45 -1.14 -7.33
N LYS A 34 6.44 -2.03 -7.16
CA LYS A 34 7.23 -2.10 -5.92
C LYS A 34 7.96 -0.79 -5.65
N LYS A 35 8.65 -0.22 -6.65
CA LYS A 35 9.37 1.05 -6.50
C LYS A 35 8.44 2.21 -6.13
N ARG A 36 7.29 2.33 -6.80
CA ARG A 36 6.30 3.37 -6.50
C ARG A 36 5.70 3.23 -5.10
N ARG A 37 5.48 1.99 -4.64
CA ARG A 37 5.03 1.72 -3.27
C ARG A 37 6.06 2.21 -2.24
N ILE A 38 7.34 1.90 -2.45
CA ILE A 38 8.41 2.32 -1.53
C ILE A 38 8.46 3.85 -1.44
N ILE A 39 8.49 4.54 -2.59
CA ILE A 39 8.53 6.02 -2.63
C ILE A 39 7.35 6.63 -1.88
N LEU A 40 6.13 6.11 -2.09
CA LEU A 40 4.94 6.64 -1.40
C LEU A 40 5.04 6.46 0.12
N LEU A 41 5.50 5.29 0.57
CA LEU A 41 5.62 4.99 2.00
C LEU A 41 6.72 5.81 2.67
N GLU A 42 7.86 5.99 2.01
CA GLU A 42 8.95 6.85 2.49
C GLU A 42 8.50 8.30 2.60
N ASP A 43 7.91 8.87 1.55
CA ASP A 43 7.42 10.25 1.57
C ASP A 43 6.33 10.44 2.64
N THR A 44 5.41 9.47 2.78
CA THR A 44 4.37 9.53 3.82
C THR A 44 4.98 9.49 5.22
N ALA A 45 5.93 8.59 5.47
CA ALA A 45 6.60 8.46 6.76
C ALA A 45 7.38 9.72 7.12
N ASP A 46 8.14 10.27 6.17
CA ASP A 46 8.90 11.51 6.35
C ASP A 46 7.99 12.71 6.60
N ASN A 47 6.89 12.83 5.86
CA ASN A 47 5.94 13.91 6.02
C ASN A 47 5.21 13.83 7.37
N LEU A 48 4.89 12.62 7.85
CA LEU A 48 4.31 12.42 9.18
C LEU A 48 5.31 12.72 10.29
N ALA A 49 6.55 12.25 10.18
CA ALA A 49 7.61 12.47 11.17
C ALA A 49 8.00 13.95 11.30
N ASN A 50 8.01 14.68 10.20
CA ASN A 50 8.29 16.12 10.19
C ASN A 50 7.05 16.99 10.52
N GLY A 51 5.92 16.37 10.90
CA GLY A 51 4.69 17.08 11.26
C GLY A 51 4.02 17.82 10.11
N ARG A 52 4.40 17.53 8.85
CA ARG A 52 3.74 18.09 7.66
C ARG A 52 2.35 17.50 7.48
N TRP A 53 2.17 16.23 7.87
CA TRP A 53 0.89 15.53 7.82
C TRP A 53 0.47 15.16 9.24
N THR A 54 -0.83 15.24 9.52
CA THR A 54 -1.41 14.88 10.82
C THR A 54 -2.61 13.97 10.60
N PHE A 55 -2.93 13.17 11.62
CA PHE A 55 -4.14 12.36 11.60
C PHE A 55 -5.37 13.28 11.73
N ASN A 56 -6.41 12.98 10.96
CA ASN A 56 -7.71 13.64 11.07
C ASN A 56 -8.55 13.13 12.26
N VAL A 57 -8.05 12.13 12.98
CA VAL A 57 -8.64 11.55 14.18
C VAL A 57 -7.58 11.45 15.27
N ASP A 58 -8.00 11.51 16.52
CA ASP A 58 -7.10 11.29 17.64
C ASP A 58 -6.68 9.82 17.71
N ILE A 59 -5.43 9.55 17.39
CA ILE A 59 -4.83 8.21 17.49
C ILE A 59 -4.36 7.87 18.92
N HIS A 60 -4.45 8.83 19.85
CA HIS A 60 -4.16 8.64 21.27
C HIS A 60 -5.42 8.47 22.13
N GLY A 61 -6.53 8.05 21.53
CA GLY A 61 -7.73 7.62 22.25
C GLY A 61 -7.43 6.55 23.31
N PRO A 62 -8.27 6.43 24.36
CA PRO A 62 -7.92 5.66 25.55
C PRO A 62 -7.59 4.21 25.18
N SER A 63 -6.40 3.76 25.57
CA SER A 63 -6.00 2.36 25.51
C SER A 63 -7.14 1.48 26.04
N PRO A 64 -7.52 0.38 25.38
CA PRO A 64 -8.65 -0.46 25.77
C PRO A 64 -8.50 -1.09 27.17
N ALA A 65 -7.33 -0.95 27.82
CA ALA A 65 -7.09 -1.32 29.21
C ALA A 65 -7.75 -0.39 30.26
N ALA A 66 -8.23 0.80 29.88
CA ALA A 66 -8.77 1.77 30.84
C ALA A 66 -10.32 1.78 30.94
N ALA A 67 -11.02 0.93 30.20
CA ALA A 67 -12.50 0.90 30.14
C ALA A 67 -13.18 0.19 31.34
N THR A 68 -12.63 0.28 32.56
CA THR A 68 -13.22 -0.35 33.76
C THR A 68 -13.35 0.56 34.98
N SER A 69 -13.37 1.88 34.81
CA SER A 69 -13.77 2.73 35.94
C SER A 69 -14.39 4.04 35.47
N SER A 70 -15.70 4.05 35.25
CA SER A 70 -16.61 4.94 35.97
C SER A 70 -18.00 4.83 35.34
N ARG A 71 -18.81 3.91 35.88
CA ARG A 71 -20.26 4.05 35.87
C ARG A 71 -20.63 4.73 37.17
N ARG A 72 -21.01 6.00 37.11
CA ARG A 72 -21.96 6.66 38.02
C ARG A 72 -22.37 8.00 37.44
#